data_AF-A0A7C1CNM6-F1
#
_entry.id   AF-A0A7C1CNM6-F1
#
_cell.length_a   1.000
_cell.length_b   1.000
_cell.length_c   1.000
_cell.angle_alpha   90.00
_cell.angle_beta   90.00
_cell.angle_gamma   90.00
#
_symmetry.space_group_name_H-M   'P 1'
#
loop_
_entity.id
_entity.type
_entity.pdbx_description
1 polymer ?
#
loop_
_entity_poly.entity_id
_entity_poly.type
_entity_poly.pdbx_seq_one_letter_code
_entity_poly.pdbx_strand_id
1 'polypeptide(L)'
;AYVALEPCENRISVTALDLAGNETHSQVMVYHGQARDVAAHIWLLQQRAPSLLKLAQEGGQASLPDVPESADKIVLKSPRSDRPNRHNRAVRVSGEVNIASGLAELVINDQPFEQITGAPREVFSRRIPIEDEKILEEGGRMKVAVRAQDKDGHTLEESVDVELRPITINTLESRMPVAVLAFEGHDADAALSERMRLALEERLLARKRFRTLDRVQLQAVLTEQELAAALANPVEAIQIGRVTPAHVLLIGDVFNHGDGVEAKVRIVSSETSDVVAIIDGYAKETDAAGFKAAGEALATQLETLYPRLSGELLAVRERGGNKELYFDWTRDDGLQPGAYALIVHEEPAEYDEVLGEYFGPFITEVGRARLEDISDNNSRARPTDILTEDIQLEQGMAAITM
;
A
#
# COMPACT_ATOMS: atom_id res chain seq x y z
N ALA A 1 -17.58 23.42 -45.88
CA ALA A 1 -17.19 22.56 -47.02
C ALA A 1 -16.89 21.17 -46.48
N TYR A 2 -17.39 20.12 -47.12
CA TYR A 2 -17.01 18.74 -46.77
C TYR A 2 -15.75 18.38 -47.57
N VAL A 3 -14.70 17.95 -46.87
CA VAL A 3 -13.47 17.48 -47.50
C VAL A 3 -13.50 15.96 -47.43
N ALA A 4 -13.52 15.29 -48.59
CA ALA A 4 -13.41 13.84 -48.64
C ALA A 4 -11.98 13.45 -48.25
N LEU A 5 -11.85 12.48 -47.34
CA LEU A 5 -10.57 11.97 -46.88
C LEU A 5 -10.21 10.71 -47.66
N GLU A 6 -9.02 10.71 -48.26
CA GLU A 6 -8.44 9.51 -48.85
C GLU A 6 -7.99 8.55 -47.73
N PRO A 7 -7.92 7.23 -47.96
CA PRO A 7 -7.35 6.30 -46.99
C PRO A 7 -5.91 6.69 -46.62
N CYS A 8 -5.53 6.52 -45.34
CA CYS A 8 -4.25 6.90 -44.75
C CYS A 8 -4.09 8.42 -44.50
N GLU A 9 -2.91 8.98 -44.75
CA GLU A 9 -2.56 10.35 -44.38
C GLU A 9 -3.20 11.38 -45.32
N ASN A 10 -3.86 12.37 -44.72
CA ASN A 10 -4.47 13.52 -45.41
C ASN A 10 -3.89 14.81 -44.84
N ARG A 11 -3.58 15.76 -45.73
CA ARG A 11 -3.15 17.11 -45.35
C ARG A 11 -4.21 18.11 -45.78
N ILE A 12 -4.80 18.79 -44.81
CA ILE A 12 -5.83 19.80 -45.03
C ILE A 12 -5.22 21.17 -44.77
N SER A 13 -5.12 21.99 -45.81
CA SER A 13 -4.73 23.40 -45.70
C SER A 13 -5.99 24.26 -45.56
N VAL A 14 -6.05 25.06 -44.49
CA VAL A 14 -7.08 26.07 -44.28
C VAL A 14 -6.44 27.43 -44.51
N THR A 15 -6.93 28.15 -45.52
CA THR A 15 -6.55 29.52 -45.80
C THR A 15 -7.72 30.44 -45.46
N ALA A 16 -7.47 31.44 -44.63
CA ALA A 16 -8.43 32.48 -44.29
C ALA A 16 -7.92 33.82 -44.81
N LEU A 17 -8.79 34.58 -45.48
CA LEU A 17 -8.53 35.95 -45.90
C LEU A 17 -9.30 36.91 -45.00
N ASP A 18 -8.64 37.94 -44.49
CA ASP A 18 -9.34 39.04 -43.82
C ASP A 18 -9.87 40.08 -44.82
N LEU A 19 -10.69 41.02 -44.33
CA LEU A 19 -11.27 42.09 -45.14
C LEU A 19 -10.23 43.11 -45.65
N ALA A 20 -9.01 43.09 -45.11
CA ALA A 20 -7.89 43.93 -45.52
C ALA A 20 -6.99 43.26 -46.57
N GLY A 21 -7.27 41.99 -46.94
CA GLY A 21 -6.53 41.23 -47.94
C GLY A 21 -5.36 40.41 -47.37
N ASN A 22 -5.24 40.27 -46.05
CA ASN A 22 -4.19 39.44 -45.45
C ASN A 22 -4.62 37.98 -45.42
N GLU A 23 -3.70 37.09 -45.80
CA GLU A 23 -3.92 35.64 -45.79
C GLU A 23 -3.27 34.98 -44.57
N THR A 24 -4.05 34.21 -43.83
CA THR A 24 -3.56 33.31 -42.78
C THR A 24 -3.71 31.87 -43.25
N HIS A 25 -2.60 31.12 -43.24
CA HIS A 25 -2.55 29.72 -43.64
C HIS A 25 -2.33 28.83 -42.41
N SER A 26 -3.12 27.77 -42.27
CA SER A 26 -2.94 26.73 -41.27
C SER A 26 -3.03 25.36 -41.93
N GLN A 27 -2.26 24.38 -41.45
CA GLN A 27 -2.28 23.01 -41.97
C GLN A 27 -2.62 22.03 -40.84
N VAL A 28 -3.55 21.13 -41.13
CA VAL A 28 -3.94 20.05 -40.22
C VAL A 28 -3.69 18.73 -40.94
N MET A 29 -2.97 17.82 -40.28
CA MET A 29 -2.74 16.47 -40.77
C MET A 29 -3.70 15.51 -40.06
N VAL A 30 -4.33 14.62 -40.83
CA VAL A 30 -5.35 13.69 -40.33
C VAL A 30 -5.15 12.33 -40.96
N TYR A 31 -5.30 11.25 -40.18
CA TYR A 31 -5.22 9.88 -40.70
C TYR A 31 -6.61 9.26 -40.79
N HIS A 32 -6.97 8.75 -41.96
CA HIS A 32 -8.24 8.08 -42.22
C HIS A 32 -8.02 6.57 -42.33
N GLY A 33 -8.41 5.83 -41.29
CA GLY A 33 -8.29 4.37 -41.18
C GLY A 33 -8.91 3.87 -39.87
N GLN A 34 -8.80 2.57 -39.58
CA GLN A 34 -9.30 2.05 -38.30
C GLN A 34 -8.29 2.33 -37.18
N ALA A 35 -8.78 2.76 -36.01
CA ALA A 35 -7.91 3.07 -34.87
C ALA A 35 -7.03 1.89 -34.43
N ARG A 36 -7.42 0.64 -34.75
CA ARG A 36 -6.67 -0.58 -34.42
C ARG A 36 -5.60 -0.94 -35.45
N ASP A 37 -5.55 -0.26 -36.59
CA ASP A 37 -4.56 -0.55 -37.62
C ASP A 37 -3.16 -0.13 -37.14
N VAL A 38 -2.18 -0.98 -37.42
CA VAL A 38 -0.77 -0.74 -37.09
C VAL A 38 -0.27 0.56 -37.73
N ALA A 39 -0.69 0.85 -38.96
CA ALA A 39 -0.34 2.07 -39.67
C ALA A 39 -0.90 3.34 -39.00
N ALA A 40 -2.11 3.28 -38.44
CA ALA A 40 -2.71 4.40 -37.69
C ALA A 40 -1.96 4.65 -36.37
N HIS A 41 -1.54 3.59 -35.68
CA HIS A 41 -0.73 3.70 -34.46
C HIS A 41 0.66 4.28 -34.73
N ILE A 42 1.33 3.83 -35.79
CA ILE A 42 2.65 4.35 -36.19
C ILE A 42 2.53 5.83 -36.56
N TRP A 43 1.53 6.22 -37.34
CA TRP A 43 1.28 7.61 -37.69
C TRP A 43 1.01 8.49 -36.46
N LEU A 44 0.22 8.01 -35.49
CA LEU A 44 -0.03 8.74 -34.25
C LEU A 44 1.24 8.92 -33.41
N LEU A 45 2.09 7.88 -33.34
CA LEU A 45 3.39 7.95 -32.68
C LEU A 45 4.34 8.93 -33.37
N GLN A 46 4.32 9.03 -34.71
CA GLN A 46 5.07 10.04 -35.47
C GLN A 46 4.67 11.47 -35.09
N GLN A 47 3.37 11.72 -34.88
CA GLN A 47 2.88 13.05 -34.52
C GLN A 47 3.14 13.41 -33.05
N ARG A 48 3.04 12.45 -32.12
CA ARG A 48 3.13 12.71 -30.66
C ARG A 48 4.53 12.59 -30.08
N ALA A 49 5.35 11.67 -30.57
CA ALA A 49 6.65 11.37 -30.00
C ALA A 49 7.64 10.90 -31.10
N PRO A 50 7.99 11.78 -32.07
CA PRO A 50 8.83 11.43 -33.22
C PRO A 50 10.22 10.90 -32.82
N SER A 51 10.72 11.25 -31.62
CA SER A 51 11.97 10.73 -31.07
C SER A 51 11.95 9.22 -30.80
N LEU A 52 10.77 8.62 -30.59
CA LEU A 52 10.61 7.18 -30.35
C LEU A 52 10.66 6.34 -31.64
N LEU A 53 10.68 6.98 -32.81
CA LEU A 53 10.67 6.31 -34.12
C LEU A 53 12.02 6.36 -34.85
N LYS A 54 13.11 6.70 -34.15
CA LYS A 54 14.45 6.65 -34.71
C LYS A 54 14.95 5.20 -34.84
N LEU A 55 14.43 4.45 -35.80
CA LEU A 55 15.07 3.28 -36.39
C LEU A 55 14.39 2.92 -37.71
N ALA A 56 15.19 2.70 -38.75
CA ALA A 56 14.85 2.21 -40.10
C ALA A 56 14.78 3.24 -41.27
N GLN A 57 15.55 4.33 -41.25
CA GLN A 57 15.81 5.13 -42.47
C GLN A 57 17.27 5.55 -42.63
N GLU A 58 18.22 4.61 -42.60
CA GLU A 58 19.51 4.82 -43.28
C GLU A 58 19.88 3.54 -44.03
N GLY A 59 19.57 3.51 -45.32
CA GLY A 59 19.86 2.43 -46.27
C GLY A 59 21.32 2.39 -46.70
N GLY A 60 22.25 2.40 -45.74
CA GLY A 60 23.62 1.97 -46.00
C GLY A 60 23.69 0.45 -45.91
N GLN A 61 24.50 -0.19 -46.74
CA GLN A 61 25.07 -1.50 -46.40
C GLN A 61 25.93 -1.33 -45.14
N ALA A 62 25.27 -1.18 -44.00
CA ALA A 62 25.89 -1.43 -42.72
C ALA A 62 26.02 -2.96 -42.68
N SER A 63 27.27 -3.46 -42.61
CA SER A 63 27.49 -4.65 -41.81
C SER A 63 26.60 -4.49 -40.58
N LEU A 64 25.76 -5.49 -40.30
CA LEU A 64 25.10 -5.58 -39.01
C LEU A 64 26.16 -5.15 -37.99
N PRO A 65 26.00 -4.02 -37.27
CA PRO A 65 26.84 -3.83 -36.12
C PRO A 65 26.64 -5.12 -35.35
N ASP A 66 27.71 -5.82 -35.01
CA ASP A 66 27.65 -6.90 -34.03
C ASP A 66 26.71 -6.37 -32.96
N VAL A 67 25.50 -6.95 -32.87
CA VAL A 67 24.67 -6.75 -31.70
C VAL A 67 25.63 -7.20 -30.62
N PRO A 68 26.13 -6.30 -29.75
CA PRO A 68 27.04 -6.75 -28.72
C PRO A 68 26.28 -7.87 -28.04
N GLU A 69 26.85 -9.08 -28.04
CA GLU A 69 26.49 -10.09 -27.06
C GLU A 69 26.29 -9.33 -25.76
N SER A 70 25.07 -9.42 -25.22
CA SER A 70 24.57 -8.56 -24.15
C SER A 70 25.70 -8.25 -23.17
N ALA A 71 26.22 -7.02 -23.21
CA ALA A 71 27.31 -6.65 -22.34
C ALA A 71 26.90 -6.97 -20.90
N ASP A 72 27.80 -7.61 -20.18
CA ASP A 72 27.59 -8.02 -18.80
C ASP A 72 27.08 -6.82 -17.99
N LYS A 73 25.84 -6.90 -17.50
CA LYS A 73 25.18 -5.78 -16.84
C LYS A 73 24.16 -6.22 -15.81
N ILE A 74 24.04 -5.40 -14.77
CA ILE A 74 22.96 -5.47 -13.79
C ILE A 74 21.96 -4.36 -14.14
N VAL A 75 20.67 -4.70 -14.23
CA VAL A 75 19.59 -3.73 -14.44
C VAL A 75 18.63 -3.78 -13.26
N LEU A 76 18.64 -2.74 -12.44
CA LEU A 76 17.70 -2.57 -11.33
C LEU A 76 16.35 -2.07 -11.86
N LYS A 77 15.28 -2.79 -11.52
CA LYS A 77 13.88 -2.43 -11.81
C LYS A 77 13.23 -1.72 -10.62
N SER A 78 13.63 -2.11 -9.40
CA SER A 78 13.24 -1.49 -8.14
C SER A 78 14.39 -1.67 -7.16
N PRO A 79 14.68 -0.71 -6.26
CA PRO A 79 14.04 0.60 -6.13
C PRO A 79 14.40 1.54 -7.27
N ARG A 80 13.52 2.51 -7.56
CA ARG A 80 13.76 3.54 -8.59
C ARG A 80 14.24 4.82 -7.92
N SER A 81 15.23 5.50 -8.50
CA SER A 81 15.75 6.76 -7.96
C SER A 81 14.80 7.95 -8.17
N ASP A 82 13.81 7.83 -9.07
CA ASP A 82 12.86 8.89 -9.42
C ASP A 82 11.60 8.88 -8.55
N ARG A 83 11.43 7.89 -7.66
CA ARG A 83 10.26 7.77 -6.79
C ARG A 83 10.68 7.36 -5.38
N PRO A 84 10.15 8.01 -4.34
CA PRO A 84 10.44 7.60 -2.97
C PRO A 84 9.78 6.25 -2.67
N ASN A 85 10.44 5.44 -1.87
CA ASN A 85 9.84 4.25 -1.28
C ASN A 85 9.06 4.66 -0.02
N ARG A 86 7.78 4.29 0.03
CA ARG A 86 6.85 4.65 1.11
C ARG A 86 6.72 3.56 2.18
N HIS A 87 7.36 2.40 2.01
CA HIS A 87 7.23 1.28 2.93
C HIS A 87 8.06 1.51 4.19
N ASN A 88 7.44 1.47 5.36
CA ASN A 88 8.11 1.68 6.65
C ASN A 88 8.64 0.39 7.28
N ARG A 89 9.12 -0.58 6.49
CA ARG A 89 9.75 -1.80 7.03
C ARG A 89 10.82 -2.38 6.13
N ALA A 90 10.62 -2.35 4.82
CA ALA A 90 11.56 -2.94 3.89
C ALA A 90 11.53 -2.25 2.52
N VAL A 91 12.67 -2.26 1.85
CA VAL A 91 12.82 -1.86 0.45
C VAL A 91 12.82 -3.10 -0.43
N ARG A 92 11.95 -3.15 -1.43
CA ARG A 92 11.98 -4.21 -2.45
C ARG A 92 13.06 -3.90 -3.47
N VAL A 93 14.04 -4.79 -3.56
CA VAL A 93 15.11 -4.77 -4.56
C VAL A 93 14.80 -5.83 -5.59
N SER A 94 14.66 -5.45 -6.86
CA SER A 94 14.38 -6.36 -7.96
C SER A 94 15.06 -5.92 -9.22
N GLY A 95 15.50 -6.86 -10.04
CA GLY A 95 16.24 -6.56 -11.24
C GLY A 95 16.51 -7.79 -12.09
N GLU A 96 17.35 -7.60 -13.09
CA GLU A 96 17.87 -8.67 -13.93
C GLU A 96 19.39 -8.52 -14.08
N VAL A 97 20.09 -9.64 -13.98
CA VAL A 97 21.52 -9.74 -14.24
C VAL A 97 21.70 -10.47 -15.56
N ASN A 98 22.43 -9.88 -16.49
CA ASN A 98 22.84 -10.53 -17.73
C ASN A 98 24.36 -10.69 -17.68
N ILE A 99 24.86 -11.92 -17.66
CA ILE A 99 26.28 -12.27 -17.64
C ILE A 99 26.48 -13.41 -18.64
N ALA A 100 27.30 -13.21 -19.67
CA ALA A 100 27.48 -14.18 -20.75
C ALA A 100 28.04 -15.53 -20.25
N SER A 101 28.98 -15.51 -19.31
CA SER A 101 29.60 -16.69 -18.67
C SER A 101 28.68 -17.40 -17.65
N GLY A 102 27.53 -16.78 -17.33
CA GLY A 102 26.58 -17.25 -16.32
C GLY A 102 26.92 -16.79 -14.91
N LEU A 103 25.88 -16.59 -14.11
CA LEU A 103 25.97 -16.11 -12.74
C LEU A 103 26.49 -17.21 -11.79
N ALA A 104 27.45 -16.89 -10.92
CA ALA A 104 27.95 -17.78 -9.87
C ALA A 104 27.54 -17.33 -8.46
N GLU A 105 27.54 -16.02 -8.20
CA GLU A 105 27.15 -15.45 -6.91
C GLU A 105 26.37 -14.14 -7.12
N LEU A 106 25.37 -13.89 -6.29
CA LEU A 106 24.65 -12.62 -6.23
C LEU A 106 24.54 -12.18 -4.77
N VAL A 107 24.89 -10.93 -4.50
CA VAL A 107 24.88 -10.33 -3.16
C VAL A 107 24.12 -9.01 -3.21
N ILE A 108 23.22 -8.79 -2.26
CA ILE A 108 22.44 -7.55 -2.13
C ILE A 108 22.70 -7.02 -0.71
N ASN A 109 23.28 -5.82 -0.59
CA ASN A 109 23.69 -5.23 0.70
C ASN A 109 24.38 -6.25 1.63
N ASP A 110 25.45 -6.87 1.13
CA ASP A 110 26.26 -7.87 1.84
C ASP A 110 25.53 -9.17 2.24
N GLN A 111 24.29 -9.37 1.79
CA GLN A 111 23.53 -10.61 1.99
C GLN A 111 23.50 -11.47 0.72
N PRO A 112 23.95 -12.74 0.77
CA PRO A 112 23.90 -13.66 -0.37
C PRO A 112 22.47 -13.94 -0.82
N PHE A 113 22.23 -13.96 -2.12
CA PHE A 113 20.97 -14.35 -2.75
C PHE A 113 21.05 -15.81 -3.20
N GLU A 114 20.39 -16.70 -2.45
CA GLU A 114 20.54 -18.16 -2.60
C GLU A 114 19.79 -18.75 -3.80
N GLN A 115 18.78 -18.04 -4.32
CA GLN A 115 17.89 -18.55 -5.38
C GLN A 115 18.44 -18.26 -6.79
N ILE A 116 19.65 -18.75 -7.08
CA ILE A 116 20.27 -18.62 -8.40
C ILE A 116 20.21 -19.94 -9.18
N THR A 117 19.90 -19.85 -10.47
CA THR A 117 19.92 -20.97 -11.42
C THR A 117 21.26 -21.08 -12.16
N GLY A 118 22.06 -20.01 -12.15
CA GLY A 118 23.35 -19.94 -12.82
C GLY A 118 23.24 -19.77 -14.34
N ALA A 119 22.09 -19.27 -14.79
CA ALA A 119 21.80 -18.96 -16.17
C ALA A 119 22.50 -17.66 -16.61
N PRO A 120 22.69 -17.44 -17.93
CA PRO A 120 23.22 -16.18 -18.44
C PRO A 120 22.33 -14.97 -18.15
N ARG A 121 21.03 -15.21 -17.94
CA ARG A 121 20.06 -14.20 -17.53
C ARG A 121 19.35 -14.66 -16.28
N GLU A 122 19.54 -13.93 -15.19
CA GLU A 122 18.92 -14.21 -13.90
C GLU A 122 18.00 -13.06 -13.51
N VAL A 123 16.80 -13.36 -13.03
CA VAL A 123 15.89 -12.36 -12.45
C VAL A 123 15.88 -12.56 -10.95
N PHE A 124 16.06 -11.48 -10.20
CA PHE A 124 16.07 -11.53 -8.74
C PHE A 124 15.05 -10.55 -8.16
N SER A 125 14.50 -10.92 -7.00
CA SER A 125 13.70 -10.03 -6.17
C SER A 125 13.89 -10.39 -4.71
N ARG A 126 14.23 -9.41 -3.89
CA ARG A 126 14.42 -9.56 -2.44
C ARG A 126 13.90 -8.34 -1.71
N ARG A 127 13.36 -8.55 -0.51
CA ARG A 127 13.05 -7.48 0.42
C ARG A 127 14.25 -7.27 1.34
N ILE A 128 14.73 -6.03 1.44
CA ILE A 128 15.80 -5.65 2.35
C ILE A 128 15.17 -4.88 3.50
N PRO A 129 15.27 -5.35 4.76
CA PRO A 129 14.68 -4.66 5.90
C PRO A 129 15.37 -3.30 6.11
N ILE A 130 14.59 -2.33 6.59
CA ILE A 130 15.10 -1.03 7.04
C ILE A 130 15.41 -1.17 8.54
N GLU A 131 16.69 -1.16 8.89
CA GLU A 131 17.14 -1.43 10.26
C GLU A 131 17.18 -0.18 11.16
N ASP A 132 17.22 1.01 10.56
CA ASP A 132 17.32 2.28 11.30
C ASP A 132 15.93 2.80 11.70
N GLU A 133 15.64 2.78 12.99
CA GLU A 133 14.37 3.26 13.58
C GLU A 133 14.04 4.71 13.22
N LYS A 134 15.04 5.60 13.09
CA LYS A 134 14.77 7.00 12.73
C LYS A 134 14.31 7.12 11.28
N ILE A 135 14.92 6.33 10.40
CA ILE A 135 14.54 6.28 8.98
C ILE A 135 13.14 5.70 8.82
N LEU A 136 12.75 4.75 9.70
CA LEU A 136 11.40 4.18 9.72
C LEU A 136 10.32 5.21 10.07
N GLU A 137 10.61 6.17 10.94
CA GLU A 137 9.64 7.17 11.42
C GLU A 137 9.65 8.47 10.60
N GLU A 138 10.84 9.02 10.34
CA GLU A 138 11.03 10.36 9.76
C GLU A 138 11.37 10.32 8.26
N GLY A 139 11.67 9.12 7.73
CA GLY A 139 12.22 8.96 6.39
C GLY A 139 13.72 9.25 6.31
N GLY A 140 14.29 9.20 5.11
CA GLY A 140 15.72 9.39 4.91
C GLY A 140 16.21 8.87 3.57
N ARG A 141 17.47 8.46 3.52
CA ARG A 141 18.06 7.83 2.35
C ARG A 141 18.74 6.52 2.73
N MET A 142 18.57 5.51 1.88
CA MET A 142 19.21 4.21 2.01
C MET A 142 19.92 3.88 0.71
N LYS A 143 21.19 3.46 0.80
CA LYS A 143 21.92 2.95 -0.35
C LYS A 143 21.61 1.47 -0.53
N VAL A 144 21.26 1.08 -1.75
CA VAL A 144 21.11 -0.31 -2.16
C VAL A 144 22.21 -0.62 -3.16
N ALA A 145 23.03 -1.61 -2.85
CA ALA A 145 24.09 -2.12 -3.72
C ALA A 145 23.81 -3.59 -4.07
N VAL A 146 23.92 -3.91 -5.36
CA VAL A 146 23.80 -5.26 -5.90
C VAL A 146 25.12 -5.62 -6.57
N ARG A 147 25.72 -6.72 -6.12
CA ARG A 147 26.98 -7.25 -6.61
C ARG A 147 26.77 -8.64 -7.19
N ALA A 148 27.16 -8.85 -8.44
CA ALA A 148 27.09 -10.14 -9.12
C ALA A 148 28.50 -10.62 -9.46
N GLN A 149 28.78 -11.90 -9.27
CA GLN A 149 30.01 -12.55 -9.69
C GLN A 149 29.71 -13.60 -10.76
N ASP A 150 30.49 -13.59 -11.83
CA ASP A 150 30.42 -14.60 -12.88
C ASP A 150 31.20 -15.89 -12.50
N LYS A 151 31.10 -16.92 -13.34
CA LYS A 151 31.83 -18.19 -13.12
C LYS A 151 33.35 -18.08 -13.29
N ASP A 152 33.81 -17.02 -13.95
CA ASP A 152 35.23 -16.75 -14.20
C ASP A 152 35.84 -15.84 -13.11
N GLY A 153 35.05 -15.41 -12.13
CA GLY A 153 35.44 -14.59 -10.99
C GLY A 153 35.29 -13.08 -11.19
N HIS A 154 34.87 -12.61 -12.37
CA HIS A 154 34.59 -11.19 -12.63
C HIS A 154 33.39 -10.71 -11.83
N THR A 155 33.49 -9.50 -11.29
CA THR A 155 32.47 -8.90 -10.45
C THR A 155 31.87 -7.68 -11.13
N LEU A 156 30.55 -7.59 -11.11
CA LEU A 156 29.77 -6.43 -11.51
C LEU A 156 29.10 -5.87 -10.27
N GLU A 157 29.04 -4.55 -10.16
CA GLU A 157 28.37 -3.85 -9.07
C GLU A 157 27.50 -2.73 -9.62
N GLU A 158 26.29 -2.62 -9.10
CA GLU A 158 25.36 -1.52 -9.39
C GLU A 158 24.77 -1.03 -8.06
N SER A 159 24.63 0.28 -7.91
CA SER A 159 24.05 0.86 -6.69
C SER A 159 23.10 2.00 -6.97
N VAL A 160 22.08 2.14 -6.12
CA VAL A 160 21.05 3.17 -6.20
C VAL A 160 20.80 3.75 -4.81
N ASP A 161 20.70 5.08 -4.75
CA ASP A 161 20.25 5.79 -3.55
C ASP A 161 18.72 5.87 -3.57
N VAL A 162 18.11 5.33 -2.52
CA VAL A 162 16.66 5.27 -2.35
C VAL A 162 16.24 6.34 -1.36
N GLU A 163 15.31 7.19 -1.76
CA GLU A 163 14.62 8.07 -0.82
C GLU A 163 13.53 7.26 -0.09
N LEU A 164 13.58 7.26 1.23
CA LEU A 164 12.58 6.65 2.10
C LEU A 164 11.68 7.75 2.62
N ARG A 165 10.39 7.68 2.28
CA ARG A 165 9.39 8.67 2.67
C ARG A 165 8.12 7.97 3.13
N PRO A 166 8.14 7.35 4.33
CA PRO A 166 6.95 6.75 4.90
C PRO A 166 5.88 7.81 5.13
N ILE A 167 4.62 7.42 4.98
CA ILE A 167 3.46 8.29 5.24
C ILE A 167 2.98 8.08 6.67
N THR A 168 2.92 9.19 7.40
CA THR A 168 2.46 9.22 8.79
C THR A 168 1.23 10.09 8.89
N ILE A 169 0.08 9.48 9.19
CA ILE A 169 -1.19 10.15 9.44
C ILE A 169 -1.68 9.75 10.81
N ASN A 170 -2.15 10.71 11.59
CA ASN A 170 -2.74 10.48 12.91
C ASN A 170 -3.99 11.34 13.14
N THR A 171 -4.81 11.48 12.09
CA THR A 171 -6.18 11.99 12.18
C THR A 171 -7.07 10.95 12.86
N LEU A 172 -8.21 11.37 13.40
CA LEU A 172 -9.15 10.45 14.07
C LEU A 172 -9.72 9.42 13.08
N GLU A 173 -9.92 9.84 11.83
CA GLU A 173 -10.47 9.09 10.71
C GLU A 173 -9.49 8.03 10.19
N SER A 174 -8.18 8.29 10.31
CA SER A 174 -7.13 7.35 9.93
C SER A 174 -6.87 6.23 10.94
N ARG A 175 -7.51 6.26 12.12
CA ARG A 175 -7.33 5.24 13.16
C ARG A 175 -8.33 4.09 12.96
N MET A 176 -7.88 2.86 13.18
CA MET A 176 -8.75 1.68 13.17
C MET A 176 -9.89 1.85 14.16
N PRO A 177 -11.16 1.84 13.73
CA PRO A 177 -12.28 1.85 14.64
C PRO A 177 -12.41 0.49 15.34
N VAL A 178 -12.43 0.50 16.66
CA VAL A 178 -12.55 -0.69 17.51
C VAL A 178 -13.63 -0.47 18.55
N ALA A 179 -14.33 -1.53 18.92
CA ALA A 179 -15.31 -1.51 20.00
C ALA A 179 -14.88 -2.44 21.12
N VAL A 180 -14.73 -1.92 22.34
CA VAL A 180 -14.52 -2.73 23.54
C VAL A 180 -15.88 -3.03 24.16
N LEU A 181 -16.26 -4.30 24.19
CA LEU A 181 -17.52 -4.74 24.78
C LEU A 181 -17.35 -5.01 26.28
N ALA A 182 -18.47 -5.28 26.96
CA ALA A 182 -18.44 -5.63 28.38
C ALA A 182 -17.59 -6.89 28.58
N PHE A 183 -16.80 -6.91 29.65
CA PHE A 183 -16.01 -8.07 30.03
C PHE A 183 -16.83 -8.93 31.00
N GLU A 184 -16.99 -10.20 30.70
CA GLU A 184 -17.72 -11.14 31.54
C GLU A 184 -16.81 -11.68 32.64
N GLY A 185 -17.26 -11.65 33.90
CA GLY A 185 -16.54 -12.25 35.02
C GLY A 185 -16.94 -13.72 35.19
N HIS A 186 -16.01 -14.64 34.97
CA HIS A 186 -16.17 -16.04 35.38
C HIS A 186 -15.48 -16.23 36.72
N ASP A 187 -16.27 -16.31 37.79
CA ASP A 187 -15.83 -16.35 39.20
C ASP A 187 -15.10 -15.10 39.73
N ALA A 188 -14.86 -14.10 38.87
CA ALA A 188 -14.33 -12.78 39.24
C ALA A 188 -15.45 -11.79 39.62
N ASP A 189 -15.15 -10.86 40.53
CA ASP A 189 -16.05 -9.75 40.86
C ASP A 189 -16.29 -8.87 39.62
N ALA A 190 -17.54 -8.48 39.37
CA ALA A 190 -17.93 -7.58 38.29
C ALA A 190 -17.14 -6.26 38.31
N ALA A 191 -16.75 -5.79 39.50
CA ALA A 191 -15.90 -4.61 39.64
C ALA A 191 -14.48 -4.82 39.08
N LEU A 192 -13.93 -6.05 39.12
CA LEU A 192 -12.63 -6.38 38.55
C LEU A 192 -12.71 -6.47 37.03
N SER A 193 -13.76 -7.09 36.50
CA SER A 193 -14.00 -7.17 35.05
C SER A 193 -14.10 -5.77 34.42
N GLU A 194 -14.84 -4.87 35.07
CA GLU A 194 -14.98 -3.49 34.61
C GLU A 194 -13.66 -2.71 34.67
N ARG A 195 -12.86 -2.90 35.73
CA ARG A 195 -11.53 -2.28 35.84
C ARG A 195 -10.60 -2.72 34.72
N MET A 196 -10.61 -4.00 34.38
CA MET A 196 -9.79 -4.53 33.29
C MET A 196 -10.22 -3.97 31.94
N ARG A 197 -11.53 -3.90 31.69
CA ARG A 197 -12.10 -3.31 30.47
C ARG A 197 -11.68 -1.85 30.32
N LEU A 198 -11.86 -1.05 31.38
CA LEU A 198 -11.47 0.37 31.41
C LEU A 198 -9.96 0.56 31.25
N ALA A 199 -9.15 -0.32 31.83
CA ALA A 199 -7.70 -0.27 31.68
C ALA A 199 -7.29 -0.47 30.22
N LEU A 200 -7.90 -1.44 29.50
CA LEU A 200 -7.68 -1.61 28.07
C LEU A 200 -8.11 -0.36 27.29
N GLU A 201 -9.33 0.16 27.50
CA GLU A 201 -9.83 1.35 26.80
C GLU A 201 -8.92 2.56 26.97
N GLU A 202 -8.43 2.81 28.20
CA GLU A 202 -7.51 3.91 28.49
C GLU A 202 -6.21 3.76 27.69
N ARG A 203 -5.67 2.54 27.59
CA ARG A 203 -4.45 2.29 26.81
C ARG A 203 -4.68 2.45 25.31
N LEU A 204 -5.79 1.97 24.78
CA LEU A 204 -6.15 2.15 23.37
C LEU A 204 -6.27 3.64 23.01
N LEU A 205 -6.92 4.43 23.88
CA LEU A 205 -7.05 5.87 23.71
C LEU A 205 -5.71 6.60 23.77
N ALA A 206 -4.85 6.24 24.74
CA ALA A 206 -3.55 6.86 24.94
C ALA A 206 -2.60 6.64 23.75
N ARG A 207 -2.66 5.45 23.13
CA ARG A 207 -1.80 5.06 22.02
C ARG A 207 -2.13 5.73 20.69
N LYS A 208 -3.34 6.28 20.53
CA LYS A 208 -3.79 6.97 19.29
C LYS A 208 -3.67 6.11 18.02
N ARG A 209 -3.55 4.79 18.15
CA ARG A 209 -3.56 3.82 17.05
C ARG A 209 -4.98 3.42 16.67
N PHE A 210 -5.87 3.37 17.66
CA PHE A 210 -7.25 2.93 17.52
C PHE A 210 -8.21 4.08 17.83
N ARG A 211 -9.34 4.09 17.15
CA ARG A 211 -10.51 4.91 17.46
C ARG A 211 -11.48 4.04 18.23
N THR A 212 -11.45 4.13 19.55
CA THR A 212 -12.41 3.41 20.40
C THR A 212 -13.79 4.03 20.23
N LEU A 213 -14.76 3.23 19.81
CA LEU A 213 -16.15 3.64 19.67
C LEU A 213 -16.86 3.51 21.01
N ASP A 214 -17.64 4.53 21.38
CA ASP A 214 -18.41 4.54 22.61
C ASP A 214 -19.58 3.54 22.53
N ARG A 215 -19.83 2.82 23.62
CA ARG A 215 -20.98 1.93 23.81
C ARG A 215 -22.31 2.63 23.54
N VAL A 216 -22.45 3.91 23.86
CA VAL A 216 -23.67 4.68 23.58
C VAL A 216 -23.87 4.89 22.07
N GLN A 217 -22.79 5.08 21.32
CA GLN A 217 -22.84 5.20 19.86
C GLN A 217 -23.15 3.86 19.20
N LEU A 218 -22.68 2.75 19.77
CA LEU A 218 -23.07 1.40 19.33
C LEU A 218 -24.53 1.10 19.67
N GLN A 219 -25.04 1.53 20.82
CA GLN A 219 -26.45 1.35 21.22
C GLN A 219 -27.45 2.17 20.40
N ALA A 220 -27.03 3.32 19.87
CA ALA A 220 -27.84 4.09 18.91
C ALA A 220 -28.05 3.34 17.58
N VAL A 221 -27.27 2.28 17.37
CA VAL A 221 -27.21 1.51 16.13
C VAL A 221 -27.67 0.05 16.35
N LEU A 222 -27.56 -0.47 17.58
CA LEU A 222 -27.91 -1.85 17.97
C LEU A 222 -28.59 -1.86 19.34
N THR A 223 -29.71 -2.56 19.48
CA THR A 223 -30.33 -2.73 20.81
C THR A 223 -29.50 -3.69 21.69
N GLU A 224 -29.62 -3.57 23.01
CA GLU A 224 -28.89 -4.42 23.97
C GLU A 224 -29.25 -5.91 23.86
N GLN A 225 -30.45 -6.20 23.36
CA GLN A 225 -30.95 -7.54 23.10
C GLN A 225 -30.33 -8.16 21.83
N GLU A 226 -30.11 -7.35 20.78
CA GLU A 226 -29.43 -7.77 19.54
C GLU A 226 -27.94 -8.01 19.79
N LEU A 227 -27.29 -7.16 20.59
CA LEU A 227 -25.89 -7.33 20.97
C LEU A 227 -25.68 -8.63 21.77
N ALA A 228 -26.55 -8.91 22.75
CA ALA A 228 -26.48 -10.14 23.54
C ALA A 228 -26.75 -11.40 22.69
N ALA A 229 -27.70 -11.33 21.74
CA ALA A 229 -28.04 -12.43 20.85
C ALA A 229 -26.90 -12.76 19.85
N ALA A 230 -26.30 -11.71 19.27
CA ALA A 230 -25.13 -11.85 18.39
C ALA A 230 -23.90 -12.42 19.10
N LEU A 231 -23.66 -12.05 20.35
CA LEU A 231 -22.56 -12.60 21.16
C LEU A 231 -22.78 -14.09 21.51
N ALA A 232 -24.04 -14.53 21.56
CA ALA A 232 -24.42 -15.91 21.85
C ALA A 232 -24.46 -16.81 20.59
N ASN A 233 -24.55 -16.24 19.39
CA ASN A 233 -24.72 -16.99 18.14
C ASN A 233 -23.94 -16.36 16.96
N PRO A 234 -22.95 -17.07 16.38
CA PRO A 234 -22.15 -16.60 15.24
C PRO A 234 -22.96 -16.17 14.01
N VAL A 235 -24.17 -16.73 13.80
CA VAL A 235 -25.02 -16.39 12.65
C VAL A 235 -25.71 -15.03 12.81
N GLU A 236 -26.03 -14.64 14.05
CA GLU A 236 -26.66 -13.35 14.36
C GLU A 236 -25.62 -12.21 14.44
N ALA A 237 -24.37 -12.53 14.76
CA ALA A 237 -23.25 -11.59 14.71
C ALA A 237 -22.99 -11.02 13.29
N ILE A 238 -23.26 -11.78 12.23
CA ILE A 238 -23.07 -11.32 10.84
C ILE A 238 -24.05 -10.17 10.50
N GLN A 239 -25.21 -10.11 11.15
CA GLN A 239 -26.15 -9.01 10.98
C GLN A 239 -25.67 -7.73 11.67
N ILE A 240 -24.94 -7.85 12.79
CA ILE A 240 -24.33 -6.73 13.53
C ILE A 240 -23.18 -6.08 12.76
N GLY A 241 -22.40 -6.89 12.03
CA GLY A 241 -21.32 -6.43 11.17
C GLY A 241 -21.71 -5.39 10.13
N ARG A 242 -22.98 -5.45 9.68
CA ARG A 242 -23.53 -4.52 8.69
C ARG A 242 -23.91 -3.15 9.28
N VAL A 243 -24.00 -3.04 10.59
CA VAL A 243 -24.49 -1.83 11.27
C VAL A 243 -23.38 -1.16 12.09
N THR A 244 -22.38 -1.92 12.55
CA THR A 244 -21.32 -1.39 13.43
C THR A 244 -20.19 -0.72 12.64
N PRO A 245 -19.82 0.55 12.91
CA PRO A 245 -18.66 1.18 12.26
C PRO A 245 -17.29 0.69 12.78
N ALA A 246 -17.25 -0.28 13.69
CA ALA A 246 -16.01 -0.92 14.15
C ALA A 246 -15.52 -1.94 13.12
N HIS A 247 -14.20 -2.05 12.93
CA HIS A 247 -13.60 -3.13 12.16
C HIS A 247 -13.51 -4.43 12.98
N VAL A 248 -13.29 -4.30 14.29
CA VAL A 248 -13.25 -5.43 15.22
C VAL A 248 -13.96 -5.12 16.53
N LEU A 249 -14.52 -6.17 17.12
CA LEU A 249 -15.12 -6.18 18.46
C LEU A 249 -14.17 -6.90 19.42
N LEU A 250 -13.97 -6.33 20.60
CA LEU A 250 -13.12 -6.89 21.65
C LEU A 250 -14.01 -7.39 22.78
N ILE A 251 -14.09 -8.72 22.95
CA ILE A 251 -14.94 -9.39 23.93
C ILE A 251 -14.05 -10.09 24.94
N GLY A 252 -14.12 -9.70 26.21
CA GLY A 252 -13.25 -10.23 27.26
C GLY A 252 -13.97 -11.16 28.23
N ASP A 253 -13.31 -12.25 28.59
CA ASP A 253 -13.65 -13.04 29.77
C ASP A 253 -12.56 -12.79 30.84
N VAL A 254 -12.98 -12.59 32.09
CA VAL A 254 -12.11 -12.25 33.21
C VAL A 254 -12.22 -13.32 34.28
N PHE A 255 -11.07 -13.83 34.71
CA PHE A 255 -10.92 -14.94 35.63
C PHE A 255 -10.02 -14.54 36.80
N ASN A 256 -10.31 -15.06 37.98
CA ASN A 256 -9.31 -15.09 39.04
C ASN A 256 -8.26 -16.16 38.69
N HIS A 257 -6.99 -15.78 38.61
CA HIS A 257 -5.89 -16.69 38.27
C HIS A 257 -4.80 -16.56 39.33
N GLY A 258 -4.68 -17.57 40.20
CA GLY A 258 -3.66 -17.56 41.27
C GLY A 258 -3.88 -16.42 42.26
N ASP A 259 -2.88 -15.53 42.37
CA ASP A 259 -2.91 -14.32 43.20
C ASP A 259 -3.47 -13.08 42.48
N GLY A 260 -3.74 -13.18 41.18
CA GLY A 260 -4.16 -12.06 40.34
C GLY A 260 -5.41 -12.32 39.51
N VAL A 261 -5.60 -11.45 38.51
CA VAL A 261 -6.74 -11.47 37.59
C VAL A 261 -6.22 -11.56 36.16
N GLU A 262 -6.72 -12.54 35.41
CA GLU A 262 -6.41 -12.75 34.00
C GLU A 262 -7.63 -12.38 33.15
N ALA A 263 -7.40 -11.66 32.05
CA ALA A 263 -8.42 -11.42 31.05
C ALA A 263 -8.02 -12.03 29.71
N LYS A 264 -8.95 -12.78 29.11
CA LYS A 264 -8.81 -13.33 27.75
C LYS A 264 -9.77 -12.59 26.84
N VAL A 265 -9.22 -11.84 25.90
CA VAL A 265 -9.99 -10.99 25.00
C VAL A 265 -9.99 -11.61 23.61
N ARG A 266 -11.17 -12.00 23.13
CA ARG A 266 -11.40 -12.44 21.76
C ARG A 266 -11.57 -11.21 20.87
N ILE A 267 -10.83 -11.21 19.76
CA ILE A 267 -10.93 -10.21 18.71
C ILE A 267 -11.82 -10.80 17.62
N VAL A 268 -12.98 -10.20 17.42
CA VAL A 268 -13.98 -10.69 16.46
C VAL A 268 -14.09 -9.71 15.31
N SER A 269 -13.99 -10.21 14.07
CA SER A 269 -14.25 -9.39 12.89
C SER A 269 -15.71 -8.98 12.89
N SER A 270 -16.00 -7.67 12.82
CA SER A 270 -17.40 -7.22 12.72
C SER A 270 -18.04 -7.76 11.45
N GLU A 271 -17.32 -7.76 10.33
CA GLU A 271 -17.87 -8.13 9.02
C GLU A 271 -18.14 -9.64 8.85
N THR A 272 -17.28 -10.52 9.36
CA THR A 272 -17.43 -11.99 9.19
C THR A 272 -17.91 -12.71 10.45
N SER A 273 -17.83 -12.05 11.61
CA SER A 273 -18.10 -12.66 12.93
C SER A 273 -17.12 -13.77 13.34
N ASP A 274 -16.04 -13.95 12.60
CA ASP A 274 -14.99 -14.89 12.98
C ASP A 274 -14.11 -14.34 14.09
N VAL A 275 -13.69 -15.22 14.99
CA VAL A 275 -12.62 -14.92 15.95
C VAL A 275 -11.30 -14.86 15.18
N VAL A 276 -10.75 -13.66 15.06
CA VAL A 276 -9.46 -13.40 14.38
C VAL A 276 -8.31 -13.87 15.25
N ALA A 277 -8.35 -13.55 16.55
CA ALA A 277 -7.31 -13.88 17.51
C ALA A 277 -7.84 -13.81 18.95
N ILE A 278 -7.06 -14.35 19.88
CA ILE A 278 -7.28 -14.21 21.32
C ILE A 278 -6.00 -13.62 21.90
N ILE A 279 -6.15 -12.55 22.68
CA ILE A 279 -5.06 -11.89 23.40
C ILE A 279 -5.35 -11.96 24.90
N ASP A 280 -4.32 -11.92 25.73
CA ASP A 280 -4.47 -12.02 27.18
C ASP A 280 -3.73 -10.92 27.94
N GLY A 281 -4.24 -10.60 29.13
CA GLY A 281 -3.64 -9.63 30.03
C GLY A 281 -3.75 -10.11 31.47
N TYR A 282 -2.63 -10.13 32.19
CA TYR A 282 -2.57 -10.57 33.58
C TYR A 282 -2.22 -9.41 34.51
N ALA A 283 -3.12 -9.13 35.47
CA ALA A 283 -2.89 -8.21 36.57
C ALA A 283 -2.54 -9.04 37.82
N LYS A 284 -1.24 -9.17 38.11
CA LYS A 284 -0.77 -9.90 39.29
C LYS A 284 -1.29 -9.29 40.59
N GLU A 285 -1.23 -7.97 40.70
CA GLU A 285 -1.78 -7.20 41.82
C GLU A 285 -3.11 -6.58 41.37
N THR A 286 -4.16 -6.66 42.19
CA THR A 286 -5.48 -6.08 41.86
C THR A 286 -5.57 -4.59 42.19
N ASP A 287 -4.47 -3.86 41.99
CA ASP A 287 -4.35 -2.42 42.18
C ASP A 287 -4.30 -1.68 40.83
N ALA A 288 -4.25 -0.35 40.87
CA ALA A 288 -4.22 0.46 39.65
C ALA A 288 -3.00 0.17 38.75
N ALA A 289 -1.86 -0.21 39.34
CA ALA A 289 -0.64 -0.49 38.58
C ALA A 289 -0.73 -1.83 37.84
N GLY A 290 -1.27 -2.87 38.50
CA GLY A 290 -1.47 -4.18 37.90
C GLY A 290 -2.46 -4.14 36.73
N PHE A 291 -3.61 -3.47 36.89
CA PHE A 291 -4.57 -3.29 35.79
C PHE A 291 -4.00 -2.48 34.63
N LYS A 292 -3.24 -1.42 34.92
CA LYS A 292 -2.56 -0.63 33.87
C LYS A 292 -1.58 -1.49 33.06
N ALA A 293 -0.79 -2.34 33.73
CA ALA A 293 0.15 -3.24 33.05
C ALA A 293 -0.57 -4.29 32.20
N ALA A 294 -1.67 -4.86 32.70
CA ALA A 294 -2.48 -5.82 31.94
C ALA A 294 -3.13 -5.17 30.70
N GLY A 295 -3.71 -3.96 30.86
CA GLY A 295 -4.23 -3.19 29.74
C GLY A 295 -3.16 -2.84 28.71
N GLU A 296 -1.93 -2.55 29.16
CA GLU A 296 -0.79 -2.25 28.27
C GLU A 296 -0.42 -3.48 27.44
N ALA A 297 -0.35 -4.65 28.08
CA ALA A 297 -0.05 -5.91 27.40
C ALA A 297 -1.12 -6.25 26.34
N LEU A 298 -2.40 -6.08 26.67
CA LEU A 298 -3.50 -6.29 25.73
C LEU A 298 -3.43 -5.31 24.54
N ALA A 299 -3.20 -4.02 24.81
CA ALA A 299 -3.10 -3.01 23.75
C ALA A 299 -1.88 -3.27 22.84
N THR A 300 -0.72 -3.64 23.39
CA THR A 300 0.47 -4.00 22.59
C THR A 300 0.21 -5.20 21.69
N GLN A 301 -0.47 -6.24 22.19
CA GLN A 301 -0.82 -7.39 21.37
C GLN A 301 -1.78 -7.02 20.23
N LEU A 302 -2.76 -6.15 20.50
CA LEU A 302 -3.66 -5.66 19.46
C LEU A 302 -2.91 -4.84 18.39
N GLU A 303 -1.96 -3.99 18.77
CA GLU A 303 -1.11 -3.26 17.81
C GLU A 303 -0.21 -4.18 16.99
N THR A 304 0.25 -5.27 17.61
CA THR A 304 1.06 -6.28 16.90
C THR A 304 0.21 -7.01 15.85
N LEU A 305 -1.06 -7.28 16.14
CA LEU A 305 -2.01 -7.90 15.21
C LEU A 305 -2.47 -6.93 14.10
N TYR A 306 -2.58 -5.64 14.43
CA TYR A 306 -2.96 -4.58 13.49
C TYR A 306 -1.89 -3.48 13.48
N PRO A 307 -0.70 -3.76 12.90
CA PRO A 307 0.37 -2.77 12.84
C PRO A 307 -0.05 -1.57 11.99
N ARG A 308 0.54 -0.39 12.26
CA ARG A 308 0.43 0.76 11.36
C ARG A 308 1.60 0.71 10.39
N LEU A 309 1.29 0.28 9.17
CA LEU A 309 2.25 0.19 8.08
C LEU A 309 1.99 1.33 7.12
N SER A 310 3.06 1.87 6.57
CA SER A 310 3.04 2.72 5.38
C SER A 310 3.44 1.87 4.19
N GLY A 311 2.89 2.18 3.02
CA GLY A 311 3.15 1.46 1.78
C GLY A 311 2.59 2.21 0.57
N GLU A 312 2.46 1.48 -0.53
CA GLU A 312 1.97 2.02 -1.80
C GLU A 312 1.02 1.07 -2.53
N LEU A 313 0.14 1.67 -3.33
CA LEU A 313 -0.73 0.96 -4.26
C LEU A 313 0.09 0.54 -5.50
N LEU A 314 0.40 -0.75 -5.61
CA LEU A 314 1.15 -1.33 -6.72
C LEU A 314 0.34 -1.41 -8.00
N ALA A 315 -0.97 -1.68 -7.91
CA ALA A 315 -1.84 -1.78 -9.07
C ALA A 315 -3.32 -1.67 -8.70
N VAL A 316 -4.10 -1.12 -9.66
CA VAL A 316 -5.56 -1.20 -9.69
C VAL A 316 -5.93 -2.08 -10.87
N ARG A 317 -6.69 -3.15 -10.63
CA ARG A 317 -7.12 -4.08 -11.67
C ARG A 317 -8.63 -4.24 -11.64
N GLU A 318 -9.22 -4.40 -12.81
CA GLU A 318 -10.63 -4.77 -12.93
C GLU A 318 -10.73 -6.22 -13.39
N ARG A 319 -11.45 -7.04 -12.62
CA ARG A 319 -11.69 -8.44 -12.94
C ARG A 319 -13.14 -8.79 -12.70
N GLY A 320 -13.85 -9.15 -13.78
CA GLY A 320 -15.26 -9.56 -13.69
C GLY A 320 -16.20 -8.46 -13.17
N GLY A 321 -15.89 -7.19 -13.43
CA GLY A 321 -16.67 -6.04 -12.95
C GLY A 321 -16.32 -5.56 -11.54
N ASN A 322 -15.40 -6.25 -10.84
CA ASN A 322 -14.93 -5.85 -9.53
C ASN A 322 -13.53 -5.23 -9.62
N LYS A 323 -13.32 -4.11 -8.92
CA LYS A 323 -11.99 -3.51 -8.73
C LYS A 323 -11.23 -4.28 -7.64
N GLU A 324 -10.00 -4.64 -7.94
CA GLU A 324 -9.02 -5.24 -7.02
C GLU A 324 -7.83 -4.28 -6.89
N LEU A 325 -7.38 -4.09 -5.66
CA LEU A 325 -6.22 -3.27 -5.33
C LEU A 325 -5.08 -4.16 -4.85
N TYR A 326 -3.85 -3.83 -5.23
CA TYR A 326 -2.66 -4.56 -4.82
C TYR A 326 -1.71 -3.61 -4.11
N PHE A 327 -1.28 -3.97 -2.90
CA PHE A 327 -0.36 -3.20 -2.06
C PHE A 327 0.99 -3.90 -1.93
N ASP A 328 2.02 -3.14 -1.61
CA ASP A 328 3.39 -3.62 -1.47
C ASP A 328 3.69 -4.35 -0.15
N TRP A 329 2.75 -4.34 0.80
CA TRP A 329 2.79 -5.14 2.03
C TRP A 329 2.71 -6.65 1.74
N THR A 330 3.28 -7.44 2.64
CA THR A 330 3.38 -8.90 2.54
C THR A 330 3.10 -9.58 3.88
N ARG A 331 3.10 -10.91 3.87
CA ARG A 331 2.95 -11.74 5.07
C ARG A 331 3.97 -11.41 6.17
N ASP A 332 5.21 -11.11 5.79
CA ASP A 332 6.30 -10.80 6.73
C ASP A 332 6.07 -9.47 7.46
N ASP A 333 5.16 -8.63 6.96
CA ASP A 333 4.78 -7.38 7.62
C ASP A 333 3.76 -7.60 8.75
N GLY A 334 3.37 -8.85 9.05
CA GLY A 334 2.52 -9.19 10.20
C GLY A 334 1.04 -8.85 10.03
N LEU A 335 0.59 -8.52 8.82
CA LEU A 335 -0.80 -8.21 8.53
C LEU A 335 -1.71 -9.44 8.57
N GLN A 336 -2.95 -9.21 8.97
CA GLN A 336 -4.00 -10.22 8.99
C GLN A 336 -5.02 -9.99 7.86
N PRO A 337 -5.55 -11.06 7.24
CA PRO A 337 -6.71 -10.93 6.35
C PRO A 337 -7.87 -10.23 7.07
N GLY A 338 -8.57 -9.36 6.35
CA GLY A 338 -9.62 -8.52 6.89
C GLY A 338 -9.14 -7.21 7.51
N ALA A 339 -7.83 -6.96 7.62
CA ALA A 339 -7.30 -5.63 7.93
C ALA A 339 -7.67 -4.62 6.83
N TYR A 340 -7.71 -3.34 7.19
CA TYR A 340 -8.10 -2.28 6.27
C TYR A 340 -6.89 -1.44 5.86
N ALA A 341 -6.96 -0.92 4.64
CA ALA A 341 -6.02 0.03 4.08
C ALA A 341 -6.75 1.35 3.84
N LEU A 342 -6.12 2.45 4.24
CA LEU A 342 -6.51 3.81 3.88
C LEU A 342 -5.57 4.30 2.78
N ILE A 343 -6.14 4.65 1.64
CA ILE A 343 -5.41 5.16 0.49
C ILE A 343 -5.50 6.68 0.52
N VAL A 344 -4.37 7.33 0.33
CA VAL A 344 -4.25 8.78 0.45
C VAL A 344 -3.55 9.40 -0.74
N HIS A 345 -3.93 10.63 -1.02
CA HIS A 345 -3.27 11.51 -1.97
C HIS A 345 -2.44 12.53 -1.22
N GLU A 346 -1.17 12.66 -1.60
CA GLU A 346 -0.25 13.65 -1.06
C GLU A 346 -0.21 14.81 -2.05
N GLU A 347 -0.77 15.95 -1.67
CA GLU A 347 -0.71 17.18 -2.43
C GLU A 347 0.67 17.81 -2.24
N PRO A 348 1.24 18.46 -3.27
CA PRO A 348 2.49 19.18 -3.13
C PRO A 348 2.39 20.23 -2.04
N ALA A 349 3.47 20.42 -1.28
CA ALA A 349 3.55 21.53 -0.36
C ALA A 349 3.43 22.87 -1.10
N GLU A 350 2.60 23.76 -0.58
CA GLU A 350 2.42 25.10 -1.10
C GLU A 350 3.23 26.10 -0.27
N TYR A 351 3.81 27.10 -0.92
CA TYR A 351 4.50 28.19 -0.25
C TYR A 351 3.72 29.48 -0.49
N ASP A 352 3.25 30.10 0.59
CA ASP A 352 2.63 31.41 0.52
C ASP A 352 3.71 32.49 0.51
N GLU A 353 3.98 33.04 -0.67
CA GLU A 353 4.96 34.10 -0.86
C GLU A 353 4.61 35.41 -0.14
N VAL A 354 3.33 35.63 0.21
CA VAL A 354 2.84 36.85 0.85
C VAL A 354 2.99 36.78 2.37
N LEU A 355 2.64 35.63 2.96
CA LEU A 355 2.80 35.38 4.40
C LEU A 355 4.21 34.88 4.77
N GLY A 356 4.97 34.39 3.79
CA GLY A 356 6.25 33.72 4.02
C GLY A 356 6.08 32.39 4.75
N GLU A 357 4.91 31.77 4.64
CA GLU A 357 4.54 30.55 5.35
C GLU A 357 4.59 29.34 4.42
N TYR A 358 5.10 28.23 4.94
CA TYR A 358 5.14 26.95 4.26
C TYR A 358 3.93 26.12 4.68
N PHE A 359 3.04 25.84 3.72
CA PHE A 359 1.98 24.86 3.88
C PHE A 359 2.54 23.50 3.44
N GLY A 360 2.76 22.62 4.41
CA GLY A 360 3.29 21.28 4.15
C GLY A 360 2.41 20.46 3.20
N PRO A 361 2.88 19.27 2.77
CA PRO A 361 2.08 18.43 1.91
C PRO A 361 0.77 18.09 2.61
N PHE A 362 -0.36 18.41 1.96
CA PHE A 362 -1.67 18.04 2.46
C PHE A 362 -1.94 16.58 2.11
N ILE A 363 -2.36 15.81 3.10
CA ILE A 363 -2.71 14.41 2.89
C ILE A 363 -4.23 14.30 2.90
N THR A 364 -4.79 13.96 1.75
CA THR A 364 -6.23 13.80 1.55
C THR A 364 -6.58 12.31 1.50
N GLU A 365 -7.53 11.88 2.33
CA GLU A 365 -8.05 10.51 2.29
C GLU A 365 -8.87 10.29 1.00
N VAL A 366 -8.50 9.32 0.18
CA VAL A 366 -9.14 9.07 -1.13
C VAL A 366 -10.05 7.85 -1.10
N GLY A 367 -9.68 6.82 -0.35
CA GLY A 367 -10.46 5.59 -0.33
C GLY A 367 -10.01 4.61 0.73
N ARG A 368 -10.85 3.61 0.97
CA ARG A 368 -10.62 2.52 1.90
C ARG A 368 -10.74 1.19 1.19
N ALA A 369 -9.94 0.23 1.61
CA ALA A 369 -9.98 -1.13 1.07
C ALA A 369 -9.75 -2.17 2.15
N ARG A 370 -10.40 -3.31 2.01
CA ARG A 370 -10.23 -4.46 2.91
C ARG A 370 -9.28 -5.47 2.29
N LEU A 371 -8.22 -5.81 3.02
CA LEU A 371 -7.26 -6.82 2.62
C LEU A 371 -7.91 -8.20 2.66
N GLU A 372 -7.84 -8.95 1.57
CA GLU A 372 -8.46 -10.27 1.44
C GLU A 372 -7.43 -11.38 1.44
N ASP A 373 -6.30 -11.13 0.78
CA ASP A 373 -5.23 -12.10 0.62
C ASP A 373 -3.89 -11.41 0.81
N ILE A 374 -3.05 -12.01 1.64
CA ILE A 374 -1.73 -11.49 2.00
C ILE A 374 -0.73 -12.58 1.63
N SER A 375 0.03 -12.31 0.58
CA SER A 375 1.03 -13.21 0.05
C SER A 375 2.44 -12.76 0.43
N ASP A 376 3.43 -13.57 0.07
CA ASP A 376 4.85 -13.25 0.30
C ASP A 376 5.33 -12.10 -0.61
N ASN A 377 4.55 -11.77 -1.65
CA ASN A 377 4.95 -10.82 -2.69
C ASN A 377 4.11 -9.54 -2.72
N ASN A 378 2.89 -9.55 -2.20
CA ASN A 378 1.98 -8.39 -2.15
C ASN A 378 0.75 -8.75 -1.34
N SER A 379 -0.08 -7.75 -1.07
CA SER A 379 -1.40 -7.93 -0.47
C SER A 379 -2.47 -7.48 -1.46
N ARG A 380 -3.51 -8.28 -1.61
CA ARG A 380 -4.69 -7.96 -2.43
C ARG A 380 -5.83 -7.50 -1.55
N ALA A 381 -6.50 -6.43 -1.95
CA ALA A 381 -7.65 -5.88 -1.27
C ALA A 381 -8.82 -5.63 -2.21
N ARG A 382 -10.02 -5.58 -1.62
CA ARG A 382 -11.23 -5.08 -2.27
C ARG A 382 -11.52 -3.66 -1.77
N PRO A 383 -11.79 -2.68 -2.65
CA PRO A 383 -12.28 -1.37 -2.23
C PRO A 383 -13.58 -1.50 -1.42
N THR A 384 -13.66 -0.75 -0.32
CA THR A 384 -14.85 -0.66 0.53
C THR A 384 -15.56 0.66 0.27
N ASP A 385 -14.81 1.77 0.34
CA ASP A 385 -15.32 3.12 0.15
C ASP A 385 -14.39 3.93 -0.76
N ILE A 386 -14.97 4.79 -1.59
CA ILE A 386 -14.25 5.86 -2.28
C ILE A 386 -14.73 7.15 -1.62
N LEU A 387 -13.83 7.88 -0.99
CA LEU A 387 -14.13 9.04 -0.17
C LEU A 387 -14.16 10.34 -0.98
N THR A 388 -13.53 10.33 -2.17
CA THR A 388 -13.41 11.51 -3.04
C THR A 388 -13.75 11.13 -4.48
N GLU A 389 -14.74 11.79 -5.09
CA GLU A 389 -15.16 11.50 -6.47
C GLU A 389 -14.17 12.05 -7.52
N ASP A 390 -13.38 13.07 -7.16
CA ASP A 390 -12.49 13.78 -8.07
C ASP A 390 -11.11 13.13 -8.26
N ILE A 391 -10.74 12.20 -7.38
CA ILE A 391 -9.41 11.57 -7.38
C ILE A 391 -9.53 10.08 -7.71
N GLN A 392 -8.99 9.68 -8.87
CA GLN A 392 -8.96 8.27 -9.28
C GLN A 392 -7.81 7.53 -8.61
N LEU A 393 -8.08 6.32 -8.10
CA LEU A 393 -7.05 5.44 -7.55
C LEU A 393 -6.05 5.03 -8.64
N GLU A 394 -4.77 5.31 -8.43
CA GLU A 394 -3.70 5.01 -9.39
C GLU A 394 -2.45 4.39 -8.72
N GLN A 395 -1.63 3.75 -9.54
CA GLN A 395 -0.39 3.12 -9.07
C GLN A 395 0.59 4.16 -8.50
N GLY A 396 1.15 3.87 -7.33
CA GLY A 396 2.08 4.73 -6.61
C GLY A 396 1.42 5.66 -5.60
N MET A 397 0.08 5.67 -5.51
CA MET A 397 -0.62 6.32 -4.41
C MET A 397 -0.19 5.70 -3.08
N ALA A 398 -0.05 6.56 -2.07
CA ALA A 398 0.33 6.11 -0.75
C ALA A 398 -0.83 5.40 -0.06
N ALA A 399 -0.49 4.46 0.81
CA ALA A 399 -1.47 3.77 1.63
C ALA A 399 -0.91 3.54 3.03
N ILE A 400 -1.81 3.53 4.01
CA ILE A 400 -1.50 3.11 5.37
C ILE A 400 -2.46 2.03 5.84
N THR A 401 -2.01 1.10 6.68
CA THR A 401 -2.92 0.15 7.32
C THR A 401 -3.65 0.81 8.47
N MET A 402 -4.97 0.62 8.49
CA MET A 402 -5.85 1.29 9.41
C MET A 402 -5.77 0.74 10.79
#